data_AF-A0A970E8N0-F1
#
_entry.id   AF-A0A970E8N0-F1
#
_cell.length_a   1.000
_cell.length_b   1.000
_cell.length_c   1.000
_cell.angle_alpha   90.00
_cell.angle_beta   90.00
_cell.angle_gamma   90.00
#
_symmetry.space_group_name_H-M   'P 1'
#
loop_
_entity.id
_entity.type
_entity.pdbx_description
1 polymer ?
#
loop_
_entity_poly.entity_id
_entity_poly.type
_entity_poly.pdbx_seq_one_letter_code
_entity_poly.pdbx_strand_id
1 'polypeptide(L)'
;VMNLEFEGVSIGLEPSPVNLHGLTHRELGDYTDTLAVLMETANPSQGRIRGKTDEALVLEGKDPMYVKAKQLDRLYVPFDENGHPLNERVARHVTSVIEFSRSLSFTYPDKEIIIENMPGYQDILTNGIGKYLLNPNG
;
A
#
# COMPACT_ATOMS: atom_id res chain seq x y z
N VAL A 1 -1.07 11.38 -13.95
CA VAL A 1 -1.85 10.14 -13.71
C VAL A 1 -0.86 9.00 -13.81
N MET A 2 -0.60 8.29 -12.70
CA MET A 2 0.45 7.26 -12.62
C MET A 2 0.02 6.03 -13.45
N ASN A 3 0.97 5.34 -14.10
CA ASN A 3 0.70 4.14 -14.92
C ASN A 3 -0.06 3.04 -14.15
N LEU A 4 0.00 3.06 -12.82
CA LEU A 4 -0.71 2.19 -11.89
C LEU A 4 -2.22 2.10 -12.12
N GLU A 5 -2.87 3.17 -12.56
CA GLU A 5 -4.31 3.13 -12.86
C GLU A 5 -4.64 2.14 -13.99
N PHE A 6 -3.76 2.01 -14.99
CA PHE A 6 -3.91 1.03 -16.07
C PHE A 6 -3.73 -0.42 -15.58
N GLU A 7 -3.03 -0.62 -14.47
CA GLU A 7 -2.89 -1.93 -13.80
C GLU A 7 -4.02 -2.20 -12.78
N GLY A 8 -5.02 -1.32 -12.71
CA GLY A 8 -6.14 -1.41 -11.76
C GLY A 8 -5.80 -0.94 -10.34
N VAL A 9 -4.64 -0.31 -10.15
CA VAL A 9 -4.18 0.18 -8.86
C VAL A 9 -4.48 1.67 -8.75
N SER A 10 -5.67 1.99 -8.22
CA SER A 10 -6.04 3.36 -7.88
C SER A 10 -5.27 3.84 -6.64
N ILE A 11 -4.52 4.94 -6.74
CA ILE A 11 -3.78 5.55 -5.63
C ILE A 11 -4.39 6.90 -5.28
N GLY A 12 -4.85 7.04 -4.05
CA GLY A 12 -5.26 8.33 -3.48
C GLY A 12 -4.05 9.15 -3.07
N LEU A 13 -4.03 10.44 -3.40
CA LEU A 13 -3.04 11.38 -2.90
C LEU A 13 -3.67 12.21 -1.80
N GLU A 14 -3.13 12.12 -0.59
CA GLU A 14 -3.62 12.87 0.56
C GLU A 14 -2.50 13.71 1.16
N PRO A 15 -2.68 15.04 1.30
CA PRO A 15 -1.74 15.86 2.02
C PRO A 15 -1.87 15.59 3.51
N SER A 16 -0.76 15.28 4.16
CA SER A 16 -0.76 15.07 5.60
C SER A 16 -1.14 16.38 6.34
N PRO A 17 -1.97 16.33 7.41
CA PRO A 17 -2.45 17.54 8.09
C PRO A 17 -1.32 18.33 8.75
N VAL A 18 -1.27 19.66 8.58
CA VAL A 18 -0.16 20.51 9.07
C VAL A 18 0.15 20.31 10.56
N ASN A 19 -0.88 20.17 11.41
CA ASN A 19 -0.73 20.03 12.86
C ASN A 19 -0.43 18.60 13.34
N LEU A 20 -0.21 17.64 12.42
CA LEU A 20 0.07 16.25 12.77
C LEU A 20 1.58 16.04 12.98
N HIS A 21 2.00 16.12 14.24
CA HIS A 21 3.38 15.92 14.69
C HIS A 21 3.67 14.49 15.14
N GLY A 22 4.95 14.14 15.24
CA GLY A 22 5.43 12.86 15.77
C GLY A 22 5.57 11.74 14.72
N LEU A 23 5.40 12.05 13.43
CA LEU A 23 5.59 11.11 12.34
C LEU A 23 6.87 11.45 11.57
N THR A 24 7.76 10.48 11.38
CA THR A 24 9.07 10.70 10.75
C THR A 24 9.00 11.39 9.39
N HIS A 25 8.07 11.00 8.52
CA HIS A 25 7.94 11.62 7.20
C HIS A 25 7.48 13.09 7.28
N ARG A 26 6.78 13.49 8.35
CA ARG A 26 6.37 14.89 8.58
C ARG A 26 7.47 15.72 9.18
N GLU A 27 8.08 15.22 10.24
CA GLU A 27 9.16 15.97 10.90
C GLU A 27 10.34 16.16 9.95
N LEU A 28 10.67 15.17 9.10
CA LEU A 28 11.72 15.36 8.10
C LEU A 28 11.27 16.26 6.94
N GLY A 29 10.05 16.07 6.41
CA GLY A 29 9.57 16.86 5.27
C GLY A 29 9.32 18.34 5.59
N ASP A 30 8.91 18.66 6.82
CA ASP A 30 8.57 20.02 7.23
C ASP A 30 9.80 20.83 7.70
N TYR A 31 10.86 20.17 8.18
CA TYR A 31 12.03 20.82 8.79
C TYR A 31 13.37 20.59 8.07
N THR A 32 13.38 19.89 6.94
CA THR A 32 14.58 19.64 6.12
C THR A 32 14.25 19.66 4.63
N ASP A 33 15.26 19.59 3.76
CA ASP A 33 15.08 19.45 2.31
C ASP A 33 14.75 18.00 1.87
N THR A 34 14.31 17.15 2.81
CA THR A 34 14.01 15.74 2.53
C THR A 34 12.71 15.61 1.73
N LEU A 35 12.76 14.91 0.60
CA LEU A 35 11.55 14.43 -0.07
C LEU A 35 10.99 13.25 0.72
N ALA A 36 9.94 13.50 1.49
CA ALA A 36 9.31 12.49 2.34
C ALA A 36 7.92 12.10 1.80
N VAL A 37 7.70 10.80 1.64
CA VAL A 37 6.41 10.23 1.25
C VAL A 37 6.09 9.07 2.19
N LEU A 38 4.83 9.00 2.61
CA LEU A 38 4.26 7.81 3.25
C LEU A 38 3.38 7.10 2.23
N MET A 39 3.55 5.80 2.11
CA MET A 39 2.69 4.94 1.32
C MET A 39 2.08 3.89 2.24
N GLU A 40 0.78 3.67 2.09
CA GLU A 40 0.07 2.66 2.86
C GLU A 40 -1.00 1.97 2.01
N THR A 41 -1.48 0.84 2.52
CA THR A 41 -2.60 0.10 1.95
C THR A 41 -3.62 -0.17 3.03
N ALA A 42 -4.90 -0.23 2.67
CA ALA A 42 -5.97 -0.60 3.60
C ALA A 42 -5.65 -1.96 4.26
N ASN A 43 -5.49 -1.97 5.58
CA ASN A 43 -5.23 -3.19 6.34
C ASN A 43 -6.35 -3.46 7.35
N PRO A 44 -7.24 -4.43 7.07
CA PRO A 44 -8.34 -4.81 7.96
C PRO A 44 -7.88 -5.20 9.37
N SER A 45 -6.70 -5.81 9.51
CA SER A 45 -6.20 -6.28 10.80
C SER A 45 -5.72 -5.16 11.73
N GLN A 46 -5.53 -3.94 11.21
CA GLN A 46 -5.05 -2.80 11.97
C GLN A 46 -6.17 -1.83 12.39
N GLY A 47 -7.33 -1.85 11.74
CA GLY A 47 -8.36 -0.87 12.03
C GLY A 47 -9.27 -1.24 13.21
N ARG A 48 -9.92 -0.23 13.75
CA ARG A 48 -10.62 -0.27 15.06
C ARG A 48 -11.90 -1.10 15.07
N ILE A 49 -12.55 -1.28 13.91
CA ILE A 49 -13.87 -1.91 13.80
C ILE A 49 -13.81 -3.38 13.40
N ARG A 50 -12.61 -3.94 13.28
CA ARG A 50 -12.40 -5.34 12.90
C ARG A 50 -13.04 -6.30 13.90
N GLY A 51 -13.41 -7.48 13.40
CA GLY A 51 -13.81 -8.62 14.20
C GLY A 51 -12.62 -9.27 14.91
N LYS A 52 -12.64 -10.60 14.99
CA LYS A 52 -11.55 -11.36 15.61
C LYS A 52 -10.26 -11.13 14.85
N THR A 53 -9.19 -10.82 15.57
CA THR A 53 -7.84 -10.74 14.99
C THR A 53 -7.22 -12.12 14.98
N ASP A 54 -7.16 -12.75 13.82
CA ASP A 54 -6.48 -14.03 13.59
C ASP A 54 -5.70 -14.02 12.27
N GLU A 55 -5.03 -15.14 12.00
CA GLU A 55 -4.24 -15.34 10.79
C GLU A 55 -5.08 -15.13 9.52
N ALA A 56 -6.32 -15.60 9.49
CA ALA A 56 -7.20 -15.47 8.33
C ALA A 56 -7.51 -14.00 8.03
N LEU A 57 -7.81 -13.18 9.05
CA LEU A 57 -7.98 -11.74 8.86
C LEU A 57 -6.70 -11.09 8.30
N VAL A 58 -5.53 -11.52 8.76
CA VAL A 58 -4.24 -10.98 8.29
C VAL A 58 -3.93 -11.42 6.86
N LEU A 59 -4.22 -12.66 6.47
CA LEU A 59 -3.88 -13.18 5.14
C LEU A 59 -4.95 -12.83 4.09
N GLU A 60 -6.22 -13.04 4.41
CA GLU A 60 -7.33 -12.86 3.47
C GLU A 60 -7.89 -11.44 3.49
N GLY A 61 -7.75 -10.72 4.60
CA GLY A 61 -8.24 -9.34 4.71
C GLY A 61 -9.76 -9.21 4.59
N LYS A 62 -10.51 -10.27 4.90
CA LYS A 62 -11.97 -10.30 4.84
C LYS A 62 -12.57 -10.13 6.23
N ASP A 63 -13.55 -9.25 6.33
CA ASP A 63 -14.22 -8.99 7.60
C ASP A 63 -15.65 -8.44 7.38
N PRO A 64 -16.70 -9.14 7.85
CA PRO A 64 -18.09 -8.70 7.72
C PRO A 64 -18.39 -7.35 8.36
N MET A 65 -17.65 -6.93 9.39
CA MET A 65 -17.84 -5.64 10.05
C MET A 65 -17.42 -4.50 9.13
N TYR A 66 -16.37 -4.68 8.34
CA TYR A 66 -15.96 -3.69 7.34
C TYR A 66 -16.93 -3.63 6.16
N VAL A 67 -17.46 -4.77 5.70
CA VAL A 67 -18.52 -4.79 4.67
C VAL A 67 -19.73 -3.97 5.14
N LYS A 68 -20.20 -4.22 6.37
CA LYS A 68 -21.30 -3.45 6.97
C LYS A 68 -20.95 -1.97 7.12
N ALA A 69 -19.74 -1.64 7.58
CA ALA A 69 -19.31 -0.26 7.72
C ALA A 69 -19.26 0.47 6.38
N LYS A 70 -18.90 -0.21 5.28
CA LYS A 70 -18.94 0.40 3.95
C LYS A 70 -20.36 0.66 3.48
N GLN A 71 -21.30 -0.27 3.72
CA GLN A 71 -22.72 -0.08 3.40
C GLN A 71 -23.33 1.15 4.11
N LEU A 72 -22.78 1.53 5.27
CA LEU A 72 -23.16 2.72 6.03
C LEU A 72 -22.34 3.97 5.67
N ASP A 73 -21.51 3.89 4.63
CA ASP A 73 -20.57 4.92 4.18
C ASP A 73 -19.66 5.48 5.29
N ARG A 74 -19.15 4.58 6.14
CA ARG A 74 -18.24 4.92 7.25
C ARG A 74 -16.77 4.67 6.96
N LEU A 75 -16.43 4.26 5.73
CA LEU A 75 -15.06 3.96 5.31
C LEU A 75 -14.61 4.89 4.20
N TYR A 76 -13.36 5.37 4.31
CA TYR A 76 -12.69 6.17 3.29
C TYR A 76 -12.21 5.34 2.09
N VAL A 77 -11.94 4.05 2.32
CA VAL A 77 -11.52 3.11 1.28
C VAL A 77 -12.69 2.22 0.86
N PRO A 78 -12.78 1.82 -0.43
CA PRO A 78 -13.69 0.78 -0.86
C PRO A 78 -13.47 -0.52 -0.08
N PHE A 79 -14.55 -1.20 0.26
CA PHE A 79 -14.49 -2.48 0.97
C PHE A 79 -15.73 -3.31 0.62
N ASP A 80 -15.51 -4.52 0.15
CA ASP A 80 -16.55 -5.49 -0.21
C ASP A 80 -16.21 -6.88 0.38
N GLU A 81 -16.94 -7.91 -0.05
CA GLU A 81 -16.75 -9.29 0.41
C GLU A 81 -15.41 -9.91 -0.01
N ASN A 82 -14.73 -9.34 -1.01
CA ASN A 82 -13.39 -9.78 -1.42
C ASN A 82 -12.32 -9.30 -0.42
N GLY A 83 -12.60 -8.23 0.31
CA GLY A 83 -11.72 -7.68 1.34
C GLY A 83 -10.44 -7.07 0.75
N HIS A 84 -9.36 -7.06 1.53
CA HIS A 84 -8.04 -6.60 1.10
C HIS A 84 -6.97 -7.65 1.43
N PRO A 85 -6.81 -8.71 0.59
CA PRO A 85 -5.87 -9.79 0.86
C PRO A 85 -4.41 -9.32 0.97
N LEU A 86 -3.57 -10.08 1.68
CA LEU A 86 -2.15 -9.73 1.87
C LEU A 86 -1.39 -9.66 0.55
N ASN A 87 -1.63 -10.60 -0.37
CA ASN A 87 -1.00 -10.59 -1.68
C ASN A 87 -1.30 -9.30 -2.46
N GLU A 88 -2.56 -8.86 -2.44
CA GLU A 88 -2.97 -7.62 -3.10
C GLU A 88 -2.30 -6.40 -2.46
N ARG A 89 -2.34 -6.29 -1.14
CA ARG A 89 -1.73 -5.15 -0.42
C ARG A 89 -0.23 -5.05 -0.70
N VAL A 90 0.48 -6.17 -0.67
CA VAL A 90 1.91 -6.20 -1.02
C VAL A 90 2.11 -5.83 -2.49
N ALA A 91 1.30 -6.37 -3.41
CA ALA A 91 1.41 -6.05 -4.83
C ALA A 91 1.21 -4.56 -5.10
N ARG A 92 0.17 -3.96 -4.51
CA ARG A 92 -0.11 -2.52 -4.60
C ARG A 92 1.06 -1.70 -4.08
N HIS A 93 1.63 -2.07 -2.94
CA HIS A 93 2.71 -1.32 -2.33
C HIS A 93 4.02 -1.42 -3.13
N VAL A 94 4.41 -2.62 -3.56
CA VAL A 94 5.61 -2.85 -4.38
C VAL A 94 5.54 -2.08 -5.69
N THR A 95 4.43 -2.19 -6.42
CA THR A 95 4.24 -1.48 -7.68
C THR A 95 4.19 0.03 -7.50
N SER A 96 3.58 0.53 -6.41
CA SER A 96 3.58 1.95 -6.08
C SER A 96 4.98 2.50 -5.85
N VAL A 97 5.84 1.78 -5.11
CA VAL A 97 7.22 2.19 -4.89
C VAL A 97 8.00 2.24 -6.20
N ILE A 98 7.85 1.23 -7.07
CA ILE A 98 8.53 1.18 -8.37
C ILE A 98 8.11 2.37 -9.25
N GLU A 99 6.80 2.62 -9.39
CA GLU A 99 6.30 3.73 -10.20
C GLU A 99 6.67 5.09 -9.60
N PHE A 100 6.70 5.22 -8.28
CA PHE A 100 7.17 6.43 -7.63
C PHE A 100 8.66 6.67 -7.90
N SER A 101 9.52 5.65 -7.79
CA SER A 101 10.94 5.76 -8.13
C SER A 101 11.18 6.12 -9.60
N ARG A 102 10.38 5.55 -10.52
CA ARG A 102 10.41 5.92 -11.94
C ARG A 102 10.01 7.38 -12.16
N SER A 103 8.92 7.82 -11.52
CA SER A 103 8.46 9.21 -11.59
C SER A 103 9.48 10.19 -11.01
N LEU A 104 10.14 9.82 -9.90
CA LEU A 104 11.20 10.62 -9.29
C LEU A 104 12.40 10.75 -10.22
N SER A 105 12.83 9.65 -10.83
CA SER A 105 13.95 9.61 -11.77
C SER A 105 13.68 10.43 -13.03
N PHE A 106 12.44 10.37 -13.55
CA PHE A 106 12.02 11.22 -14.66
C PHE A 106 12.05 12.71 -14.31
N THR A 107 11.66 13.05 -13.07
CA THR A 107 11.63 14.45 -12.59
C THR A 107 13.03 14.97 -12.24
N TYR A 108 13.90 14.11 -11.71
CA TYR A 108 15.26 14.42 -11.30
C TYR A 108 16.26 13.45 -11.96
N PRO A 109 16.58 13.63 -13.26
CA PRO A 109 17.46 12.71 -13.98
C PRO A 109 18.85 12.53 -13.34
N ASP A 110 19.38 13.58 -12.71
CA ASP A 110 20.68 13.55 -12.01
C ASP A 110 20.66 12.75 -10.70
N LYS A 111 19.47 12.29 -10.26
CA LYS A 111 19.23 11.51 -9.04
C LYS A 111 18.45 10.23 -9.33
N GLU A 112 18.69 9.63 -10.50
CA GLU A 112 17.99 8.43 -10.95
C GLU A 112 18.08 7.29 -9.92
N ILE A 113 16.94 6.62 -9.73
CA ILE A 113 16.78 5.42 -8.93
C ILE A 113 16.37 4.29 -9.86
N ILE A 114 17.27 3.31 -10.02
CA ILE A 114 17.04 2.11 -10.82
C ILE A 114 16.66 0.96 -9.89
N ILE A 115 15.47 0.39 -10.11
CA ILE A 115 14.98 -0.80 -9.40
C ILE A 115 14.71 -1.89 -10.45
N GLU A 116 15.43 -3.00 -10.36
CA GLU A 116 15.37 -4.11 -11.30
C GLU A 116 14.91 -5.40 -10.63
N ASN A 117 14.52 -6.40 -11.43
CA ASN A 117 14.16 -7.75 -11.00
C ASN A 117 13.00 -7.80 -9.98
N MET A 118 12.12 -6.80 -9.99
CA MET A 118 10.91 -6.79 -9.16
C MET A 118 9.73 -7.41 -9.93
N PRO A 119 8.89 -8.22 -9.26
CA PRO A 119 7.69 -8.75 -9.88
C PRO A 119 6.65 -7.65 -10.14
N GLY A 120 5.89 -7.80 -11.22
CA GLY A 120 4.77 -6.92 -11.54
C GLY A 120 3.56 -7.17 -10.62
N TYR A 121 2.57 -6.27 -10.70
CA TYR A 121 1.34 -6.39 -9.91
C TYR A 121 0.66 -7.75 -10.10
N GLN A 122 0.43 -8.13 -11.36
CA GLN A 122 -0.23 -9.39 -11.72
C GLN A 122 0.62 -10.63 -11.40
N ASP A 123 1.95 -10.52 -11.44
CA ASP A 123 2.84 -11.62 -11.05
C ASP A 123 2.70 -11.94 -9.57
N ILE A 124 2.55 -10.92 -8.71
CA ILE A 124 2.35 -11.12 -7.26
C ILE A 124 0.95 -11.69 -6.99
N LEU A 125 -0.09 -11.17 -7.66
CA LEU A 125 -1.45 -11.70 -7.49
C LEU A 125 -1.56 -13.16 -7.93
N THR A 126 -0.90 -13.53 -9.02
CA THR A 126 -0.96 -14.89 -9.58
C THR A 126 -0.10 -15.87 -8.78
N ASN A 127 1.13 -15.48 -8.44
CA ASN A 127 2.07 -16.40 -7.78
C ASN A 127 1.93 -16.44 -6.26
N GLY A 128 1.33 -15.41 -5.66
CA GLY A 128 1.38 -15.14 -4.23
C GLY A 128 2.75 -14.62 -3.77
N ILE A 129 2.77 -13.90 -2.65
CA ILE A 129 4.01 -13.31 -2.13
C ILE A 129 5.03 -14.37 -1.68
N GLY A 130 4.56 -15.56 -1.29
CA GLY A 130 5.41 -16.64 -0.80
C GLY A 130 6.48 -17.09 -1.80
N LYS A 131 6.22 -16.96 -3.10
CA LYS A 131 7.21 -17.28 -4.16
C LYS A 131 8.47 -16.41 -4.09
N TYR A 132 8.36 -15.21 -3.53
CA TYR A 132 9.44 -14.23 -3.47
C TYR A 132 10.09 -14.14 -2.08
N LEU A 133 9.59 -14.90 -1.10
CA LEU A 133 10.19 -14.98 0.22
C LEU A 133 11.28 -16.04 0.22
N LEU A 134 12.34 -15.80 0.99
CA LEU A 134 13.36 -16.80 1.24
C LEU A 134 12.71 -18.01 1.93
N ASN A 135 13.15 -19.22 1.57
CA ASN A 135 12.76 -20.42 2.29
C ASN A 135 13.24 -20.28 3.74
N PRO A 136 12.33 -20.26 4.73
CA PRO A 136 12.72 -20.09 6.13
C PRO A 136 13.58 -21.26 6.65
N ASN A 137 13.61 -22.38 5.93
CA ASN A 137 14.35 -23.59 6.32
C ASN A 137 15.67 -23.81 5.57
N GLY A 138 16.06 -22.92 4.64
CA GLY A 138 17.17 -23.16 3.71
C GLY A 138 16.75 -24.10 2.59
#